data_AF-A0A286U6G2-F1
#
_entry.id   AF-A0A286U6G2-F1
#
_cell.length_a   1.000
_cell.length_b   1.000
_cell.length_c   1.000
_cell.angle_alpha   90.00
_cell.angle_beta   90.00
_cell.angle_gamma   90.00
#
_symmetry.space_group_name_H-M   'P 1'
#
loop_
_entity.id
_entity.type
_entity.pdbx_description
1 polymer ?
#
loop_
_entity_poly.entity_id
_entity_poly.type
_entity_poly.pdbx_seq_one_letter_code
_entity_poly.pdbx_strand_id
1 'polypeptide(L)'
;MNLWRILDGKESTLDKVADLAGYNNYQLRKDQAIALLELTVENEQRIHFTTELSKEQPSTMWTALENAHRQKKPAQRFNAYEKLFSIQKTDDESFTQFAGHIKASLIDIQALRDSGFTLESLDDELASMALLKGLPTEKYSNL
;
A
#
# COMPACT_ATOMS: atom_id res chain seq x y z
N MET A 1 10.81 16.87 9.63
CA MET A 1 12.00 16.13 9.15
C MET A 1 11.54 15.15 8.09
N ASN A 2 12.12 15.15 6.88
CA ASN A 2 11.62 14.32 5.77
C ASN A 2 12.26 12.92 5.82
N LEU A 3 11.65 12.01 6.61
CA LEU A 3 12.08 10.61 6.73
C LEU A 3 11.56 9.74 5.58
N TRP A 4 10.51 10.18 4.90
CA TRP A 4 9.86 9.44 3.82
C TRP A 4 10.83 9.10 2.69
N ARG A 5 11.75 10.00 2.35
CA ARG A 5 12.74 9.77 1.28
C ARG A 5 13.73 8.63 1.58
N ILE A 6 13.95 8.33 2.87
CA ILE A 6 14.78 7.18 3.29
C ILE A 6 13.94 5.90 3.18
N LEU A 7 12.68 5.94 3.62
CA LEU A 7 11.77 4.79 3.57
C LEU A 7 11.40 4.39 2.13
N ASP A 8 11.20 5.35 1.23
CA ASP A 8 10.91 5.08 -0.19
C ASP A 8 12.16 4.78 -1.03
N GLY A 9 13.34 4.77 -0.39
CA GLY A 9 14.62 4.43 -1.00
C GLY A 9 15.17 5.48 -1.99
N LYS A 10 14.56 6.66 -2.12
CA LYS A 10 15.01 7.73 -3.03
C LYS A 10 16.16 8.56 -2.48
N GLU A 11 16.53 8.35 -1.22
CA GLU A 11 17.70 8.96 -0.60
C GLU A 11 18.72 7.88 -0.27
N SER A 12 19.93 8.03 -0.80
CA SER A 12 21.06 7.14 -0.56
C SER A 12 22.10 7.81 0.32
N THR A 13 22.89 7.00 1.02
CA THR A 13 24.02 7.49 1.81
C THR A 13 24.99 8.32 0.96
N LEU A 14 25.48 9.42 1.52
CA LEU A 14 26.58 10.21 0.96
C LEU A 14 27.92 9.52 1.25
N ASP A 15 28.96 9.87 0.48
CA ASP A 15 30.33 9.45 0.77
C ASP A 15 30.84 10.18 2.02
N LYS A 16 31.18 9.40 3.06
CA LYS A 16 31.69 9.90 4.34
C LYS A 16 32.94 10.75 4.20
N VAL A 17 33.82 10.43 3.24
CA VAL A 17 35.09 11.13 3.03
C VAL A 17 34.86 12.48 2.35
N ALA A 18 33.86 12.55 1.46
CA ALA A 18 33.51 13.78 0.73
C ALA A 18 32.66 14.73 1.58
N ASP A 19 31.72 14.22 2.37
CA ASP A 19 30.83 15.01 3.22
C ASP A 19 30.47 14.26 4.52
N LEU A 20 31.27 14.49 5.55
CA LEU A 20 31.06 13.89 6.88
C LEU A 20 29.76 14.40 7.53
N ALA A 21 29.39 15.67 7.32
CA ALA A 21 28.20 16.26 7.94
C ALA A 21 26.92 15.66 7.33
N GLY A 22 26.87 15.56 6.01
CA GLY A 22 25.78 14.91 5.28
C GLY A 22 25.66 13.42 5.61
N TYR A 23 26.80 12.70 5.69
CA TYR A 23 26.82 11.30 6.11
C TYR A 23 26.21 11.11 7.51
N ASN A 24 26.66 11.89 8.50
CA ASN A 24 26.16 11.78 9.88
C ASN A 24 24.67 12.13 9.97
N ASN A 25 24.22 13.15 9.23
CA ASN A 25 22.81 13.53 9.17
C ASN A 25 21.95 12.40 8.56
N TYR A 26 22.43 11.76 7.49
CA TYR A 26 21.75 10.62 6.89
C TYR A 26 21.64 9.45 7.88
N GLN A 27 22.72 9.07 8.58
CA GLN A 27 22.69 7.99 9.57
C GLN A 27 21.69 8.29 10.71
N LEU A 28 21.70 9.52 11.24
CA LEU A 28 20.73 9.92 12.27
C LEU A 28 19.28 9.75 11.79
N ARG A 29 18.97 10.20 10.56
CA ARG A 29 17.63 10.06 10.00
C ARG A 29 17.27 8.61 9.67
N LYS A 30 18.24 7.79 9.27
CA LYS A 30 18.08 6.34 9.07
C LYS A 30 17.65 5.67 10.38
N ASP A 31 18.35 5.94 11.47
CA ASP A 31 18.05 5.39 12.80
C ASP A 31 16.68 5.86 13.29
N GLN A 32 16.35 7.13 13.07
CA GLN A 32 15.04 7.69 13.39
C GLN A 32 13.91 7.04 12.58
N ALA A 33 14.15 6.71 11.30
CA ALA A 33 13.17 6.00 10.47
C ALA A 33 12.94 4.57 10.96
N ILE A 34 14.01 3.84 11.31
CA ILE A 34 13.94 2.49 11.89
C ILE A 34 13.16 2.52 13.21
N ALA A 35 13.54 3.41 14.13
CA ALA A 35 12.89 3.53 15.43
C ALA A 35 11.40 3.89 15.29
N LEU A 36 11.06 4.76 14.32
CA LEU A 36 9.67 5.08 14.04
C LEU A 36 8.88 3.85 13.58
N LEU A 37 9.43 3.05 12.66
CA LEU A 37 8.77 1.80 12.21
C LEU A 37 8.59 0.82 13.38
N GLU A 38 9.61 0.63 14.21
CA GLU A 38 9.49 -0.25 15.37
C GLU A 38 8.43 0.26 16.36
N LEU A 39 8.43 1.55 16.70
CA LEU A 39 7.50 2.10 17.68
C LEU A 39 6.05 2.17 17.20
N THR A 40 5.84 2.38 15.90
CA THR A 40 4.49 2.57 15.33
C THR A 40 3.84 1.28 14.88
N VAL A 41 4.62 0.29 14.45
CA VAL A 41 4.06 -0.99 14.01
C VAL A 41 3.83 -1.90 15.21
N GLU A 42 2.60 -2.42 15.31
CA GLU A 42 2.19 -3.40 16.31
C GLU A 42 3.13 -4.60 16.36
N ASN A 43 3.38 -5.12 17.56
CA ASN A 43 4.42 -6.10 17.79
C ASN A 43 4.21 -7.38 16.97
N GLU A 44 2.96 -7.78 16.78
CA GLU A 44 2.52 -8.93 15.99
C GLU A 44 2.82 -8.77 14.49
N GLN A 45 2.88 -7.54 13.99
CA GLN A 45 3.15 -7.24 12.58
C GLN A 45 4.66 -7.10 12.31
N ARG A 46 5.49 -6.95 13.35
CA ARG A 46 6.96 -6.81 13.20
C ARG A 46 7.63 -8.04 12.61
N ILE A 47 6.97 -9.19 12.62
CA ILE A 47 7.47 -10.42 11.99
C ILE A 47 7.78 -10.19 10.51
N HIS A 48 7.05 -9.28 9.85
CA HIS A 48 7.20 -8.99 8.43
C HIS A 48 8.53 -8.32 8.08
N PHE A 49 9.17 -7.63 9.02
CA PHE A 49 10.42 -6.89 8.77
C PHE A 49 11.54 -7.18 9.77
N THR A 50 11.39 -8.16 10.66
CA THR A 50 12.40 -8.49 11.70
C THR A 50 13.77 -8.79 11.10
N THR A 51 13.84 -9.50 9.96
CA THR A 51 15.10 -9.78 9.26
C THR A 51 15.77 -8.52 8.70
N GLU A 52 14.98 -7.54 8.26
CA GLU A 52 15.46 -6.29 7.66
C GLU A 52 15.88 -5.27 8.73
N LEU A 53 15.23 -5.31 9.89
CA LEU A 53 15.62 -4.57 11.08
C LEU A 53 17.07 -4.89 11.48
N SER A 54 17.45 -6.18 11.48
CA SER A 54 18.82 -6.61 11.80
C SER A 54 19.88 -6.13 10.79
N LYS A 55 19.47 -5.72 9.58
CA LYS A 55 20.34 -5.20 8.53
C LYS A 55 20.36 -3.68 8.48
N GLU A 56 19.59 -3.01 9.35
CA GLU A 56 19.41 -1.56 9.40
C GLU A 56 18.98 -0.96 8.04
N GLN A 57 18.11 -1.65 7.30
CA GLN A 57 17.63 -1.23 5.99
C GLN A 57 16.16 -0.75 6.08
N PRO A 58 15.89 0.52 6.43
CA PRO A 58 14.52 1.01 6.63
C PRO A 58 13.65 0.94 5.37
N SER A 59 14.24 1.05 4.17
CA SER A 59 13.49 0.95 2.91
C SER A 59 13.00 -0.48 2.63
N THR A 60 13.80 -1.50 2.95
CA THR A 60 13.36 -2.90 2.82
C THR A 60 12.36 -3.26 3.91
N MET A 61 12.49 -2.71 5.12
CA MET A 61 11.46 -2.83 6.16
C MET A 61 10.10 -2.28 5.68
N TRP A 62 10.08 -1.08 5.10
CA TRP A 62 8.87 -0.48 4.54
C TRP A 62 8.30 -1.32 3.40
N THR A 63 9.14 -1.79 2.47
CA THR A 63 8.74 -2.63 1.34
C THR A 63 8.12 -3.95 1.83
N ALA A 64 8.66 -4.56 2.88
CA ALA A 64 8.14 -5.80 3.44
C ALA A 64 6.74 -5.60 4.06
N LEU A 65 6.54 -4.50 4.78
CA LEU A 65 5.22 -4.10 5.29
C LEU A 65 4.23 -3.83 4.16
N GLU A 66 4.64 -3.09 3.13
CA GLU A 66 3.79 -2.83 1.98
C GLU A 66 3.38 -4.14 1.30
N ASN A 67 4.30 -5.08 1.10
CA ASN A 67 3.99 -6.37 0.49
C ASN A 67 3.07 -7.24 1.36
N ALA A 68 3.21 -7.17 2.69
CA ALA A 68 2.35 -7.92 3.60
C ALA A 68 0.90 -7.39 3.59
N HIS A 69 0.73 -6.06 3.60
CA HIS A 69 -0.56 -5.42 3.81
C HIS A 69 -1.26 -4.92 2.54
N ARG A 70 -0.50 -4.61 1.48
CA ARG A 70 -1.01 -4.17 0.17
C ARG A 70 -0.66 -5.19 -0.90
N GLN A 71 -1.19 -6.39 -0.75
CA GLN A 71 -1.00 -7.44 -1.74
C GLN A 71 -1.64 -7.02 -3.07
N LYS A 72 -0.81 -6.75 -4.07
CA LYS A 72 -1.21 -6.34 -5.43
C LYS A 72 -1.74 -7.51 -6.26
N LYS A 73 -2.65 -8.31 -5.69
CA LYS A 73 -3.25 -9.50 -6.29
C LYS A 73 -4.65 -9.20 -6.83
N PRO A 74 -5.11 -9.90 -7.89
CA PRO A 74 -6.45 -9.70 -8.46
C PRO A 74 -7.58 -9.78 -7.43
N ALA A 75 -7.51 -10.72 -6.48
CA ALA A 75 -8.52 -10.86 -5.42
C ALA A 75 -8.67 -9.61 -4.53
N GLN A 76 -7.58 -8.91 -4.22
CA GLN A 76 -7.65 -7.67 -3.43
C GLN A 76 -8.23 -6.52 -4.25
N ARG A 77 -7.90 -6.45 -5.55
CA ARG A 77 -8.50 -5.47 -6.46
C ARG A 77 -9.98 -5.73 -6.66
N PHE A 78 -10.41 -6.99 -6.78
CA PHE A 78 -11.82 -7.37 -6.80
C PHE A 78 -12.55 -6.84 -5.58
N ASN A 79 -12.04 -7.09 -4.36
CA ASN A 79 -12.63 -6.57 -3.13
C ASN A 79 -12.69 -5.03 -3.11
N ALA A 80 -11.69 -4.35 -3.68
CA ALA A 80 -11.67 -2.90 -3.77
C ALA A 80 -12.69 -2.36 -4.80
N TYR A 81 -12.90 -3.03 -5.93
CA TYR A 81 -13.98 -2.71 -6.88
C TYR A 81 -15.35 -2.95 -6.25
N GLU A 82 -15.54 -4.07 -5.55
CA GLU A 82 -16.77 -4.35 -4.79
C GLU A 82 -17.09 -3.22 -3.82
N LYS A 83 -16.08 -2.79 -3.03
CA LYS A 83 -16.22 -1.66 -2.11
C LYS A 83 -16.61 -0.38 -2.86
N LEU A 84 -15.93 -0.05 -3.96
CA LEU A 84 -16.23 1.12 -4.79
C LEU A 84 -17.70 1.13 -5.24
N PHE A 85 -18.18 0.03 -5.82
CA PHE A 85 -19.55 -0.06 -6.33
C PHE A 85 -20.61 -0.21 -5.24
N SER A 86 -20.21 -0.55 -4.01
CA SER A 86 -21.09 -0.60 -2.85
C SER A 86 -21.20 0.75 -2.13
N ILE A 87 -20.38 1.74 -2.47
CA ILE A 87 -20.48 3.09 -1.89
C ILE A 87 -21.82 3.72 -2.31
N GLN A 88 -22.63 4.07 -1.32
CA GLN A 88 -23.90 4.74 -1.49
C GLN A 88 -23.88 6.06 -0.73
N LYS A 89 -24.53 7.07 -1.30
CA LYS A 89 -24.66 8.36 -0.64
C LYS A 89 -25.59 8.23 0.56
N THR A 90 -25.15 8.63 1.74
CA THR A 90 -26.00 8.73 2.94
C THR A 90 -26.85 10.00 2.92
N ASP A 91 -27.93 10.07 3.71
CA ASP A 91 -28.79 11.27 3.74
C ASP A 91 -28.07 12.48 4.34
N ASP A 92 -27.23 12.25 5.36
CA ASP A 92 -26.54 13.29 6.12
C ASP A 92 -25.26 13.83 5.45
N GLU A 93 -24.77 13.19 4.38
CA GLU A 93 -23.55 13.64 3.71
C GLU A 93 -23.81 14.62 2.56
N SER A 94 -22.90 15.56 2.36
CA SER A 94 -22.87 16.41 1.18
C SER A 94 -22.36 15.65 -0.05
N PHE A 95 -22.71 16.14 -1.25
CA PHE A 95 -22.17 15.60 -2.51
C PHE A 95 -20.63 15.66 -2.56
N THR A 96 -20.01 16.69 -1.99
CA THR A 96 -18.56 16.82 -1.96
C THR A 96 -17.91 15.73 -1.11
N GLN A 97 -18.51 15.39 0.04
CA GLN A 97 -18.04 14.29 0.89
C GLN A 97 -18.18 12.94 0.16
N PHE A 98 -19.35 12.70 -0.44
CA PHE A 98 -19.58 11.51 -1.27
C PHE A 98 -18.53 11.35 -2.38
N ALA A 99 -18.31 12.41 -3.15
CA ALA A 99 -17.29 12.44 -4.21
C ALA A 99 -15.87 12.22 -3.65
N GLY A 100 -15.60 12.69 -2.43
CA GLY A 100 -14.38 12.40 -1.70
C GLY A 100 -14.18 10.92 -1.40
N HIS A 101 -15.23 10.22 -0.94
CA HIS A 101 -15.19 8.77 -0.70
C HIS A 101 -14.93 7.97 -1.97
N ILE A 102 -15.59 8.33 -3.09
CA ILE A 102 -15.34 7.71 -4.40
C ILE A 102 -13.89 7.90 -4.83
N LYS A 103 -13.35 9.13 -4.72
CA LYS A 103 -11.95 9.41 -5.07
C LYS A 103 -10.98 8.64 -4.19
N ALA A 104 -11.23 8.55 -2.87
CA ALA A 104 -10.41 7.77 -1.96
C ALA A 104 -10.41 6.28 -2.35
N SER A 105 -11.58 5.71 -2.66
CA SER A 105 -11.69 4.32 -3.12
C SER A 105 -10.96 4.08 -4.44
N LEU A 106 -10.94 5.04 -5.36
CA LEU A 106 -10.15 4.94 -6.60
C LEU A 106 -8.65 4.98 -6.34
N ILE A 107 -8.18 5.80 -5.39
CA ILE A 107 -6.77 5.83 -4.96
C ILE A 107 -6.37 4.47 -4.37
N ASP A 108 -7.22 3.86 -3.54
CA ASP A 108 -6.97 2.53 -2.98
C ASP A 108 -6.83 1.47 -4.08
N ILE A 109 -7.73 1.47 -5.07
CA ILE A 109 -7.65 0.58 -6.24
C ILE A 109 -6.34 0.80 -7.01
N GLN A 110 -5.95 2.05 -7.24
CA GLN A 110 -4.71 2.38 -7.95
C GLN A 110 -3.48 1.89 -7.19
N ALA A 111 -3.48 1.97 -5.85
CA ALA A 111 -2.38 1.48 -5.03
C ALA A 111 -2.21 -0.06 -5.09
N LEU A 112 -3.27 -0.79 -5.42
CA LEU A 112 -3.26 -2.26 -5.58
C LEU A 112 -2.82 -2.72 -6.98
N ARG A 113 -2.53 -1.79 -7.90
CA ARG A 113 -2.00 -2.10 -9.23
C ARG A 113 -0.49 -2.30 -9.13
N ASP A 114 -0.01 -3.40 -9.71
CA ASP A 114 1.42 -3.58 -9.94
C ASP A 114 1.90 -2.72 -11.11
N SER A 115 3.21 -2.69 -11.34
CA SER A 115 3.82 -1.88 -12.40
C SER A 115 3.49 -2.35 -13.82
N GLY A 116 2.95 -3.57 -13.98
CA GLY A 116 2.56 -4.15 -15.26
C GLY A 116 1.06 -4.03 -15.55
N PHE A 117 0.27 -3.46 -14.64
CA PHE A 117 -1.17 -3.35 -14.80
C PHE A 117 -1.54 -2.44 -15.98
N THR A 118 -2.30 -2.96 -16.93
CA THR A 118 -2.71 -2.24 -18.14
C THR A 118 -4.22 -1.97 -18.17
N LEU A 119 -4.69 -1.24 -19.19
CA LEU A 119 -6.12 -1.11 -19.45
C LEU A 119 -6.76 -2.46 -19.81
N GLU A 120 -6.07 -3.31 -20.57
CA GLU A 120 -6.52 -4.66 -20.89
C GLU A 120 -6.68 -5.51 -19.61
N SER A 121 -5.75 -5.39 -18.66
CA SER A 121 -5.88 -6.03 -17.34
C SER A 121 -7.13 -5.56 -16.58
N LEU A 122 -7.52 -4.29 -16.71
CA LEU A 122 -8.75 -3.79 -16.13
C LEU A 122 -9.98 -4.37 -16.82
N ASP A 123 -9.99 -4.42 -18.15
CA ASP A 123 -11.09 -4.98 -18.93
C ASP A 123 -11.30 -6.47 -18.59
N ASP A 124 -10.23 -7.24 -18.46
CA ASP A 124 -10.26 -8.65 -18.04
C ASP A 124 -10.80 -8.83 -16.61
N GLU A 125 -10.36 -8.00 -15.66
CA GLU A 125 -10.85 -8.03 -14.29
C GLU A 125 -12.34 -7.67 -14.22
N LEU A 126 -12.79 -6.65 -14.98
CA LEU A 126 -14.20 -6.26 -15.06
C LEU A 126 -15.07 -7.34 -15.69
N ALA A 127 -14.61 -7.99 -16.77
CA ALA A 127 -15.32 -9.10 -17.39
C ALA A 127 -15.48 -10.28 -16.43
N SER A 128 -14.41 -10.64 -15.71
CA SER A 128 -14.42 -11.69 -14.70
C SER A 128 -15.38 -11.36 -13.55
N MET A 129 -15.38 -10.11 -13.09
CA MET A 129 -16.24 -9.65 -12.02
C MET A 129 -17.72 -9.63 -12.41
N ALA A 130 -18.03 -9.19 -13.63
CA ALA A 130 -19.38 -9.26 -14.18
C ALA A 130 -19.87 -10.71 -14.28
N LEU A 131 -19.00 -11.63 -14.72
CA LEU A 131 -19.30 -13.06 -14.78
C LEU A 131 -19.62 -13.61 -13.39
N LEU A 132 -18.77 -13.36 -12.39
CA LEU A 132 -18.99 -13.82 -11.01
C LEU A 132 -20.29 -13.28 -10.41
N LYS A 133 -20.61 -12.00 -10.64
CA LYS A 133 -21.86 -11.38 -10.17
C LYS A 133 -23.10 -11.87 -10.91
N GLY A 134 -22.95 -12.26 -12.18
CA GLY A 134 -24.05 -12.72 -13.02
C GLY A 134 -24.47 -14.17 -12.74
N LEU A 135 -23.67 -14.94 -11.99
CA LEU A 135 -24.01 -16.31 -11.65
C LEU A 135 -25.12 -16.36 -10.58
N PRO A 136 -26.10 -17.29 -10.69
CA PRO A 136 -27.14 -17.44 -9.67
C PRO A 136 -26.55 -17.82 -8.32
N THR A 137 -26.72 -16.96 -7.31
CA THR A 137 -26.17 -17.12 -5.96
C THR A 137 -26.62 -18.43 -5.30
N GLU A 138 -27.81 -18.94 -5.65
CA GLU A 138 -28.39 -20.17 -5.10
C GLU A 138 -27.71 -21.47 -5.56
N LYS A 139 -26.98 -21.45 -6.68
CA LYS A 139 -26.34 -22.66 -7.25
C LYS A 139 -24.85 -22.77 -6.98
N TYR A 140 -24.24 -21.68 -6.52
CA TYR A 140 -22.78 -21.55 -6.41
C TYR A 140 -22.33 -21.01 -5.04
N SER A 141 -23.18 -21.12 -4.01
CA SER A 141 -22.92 -20.61 -2.65
C SER A 141 -21.76 -21.31 -1.92
N ASN A 142 -21.21 -22.38 -2.50
CA ASN A 142 -20.16 -23.23 -1.92
C ASN A 142 -18.83 -23.21 -2.72
N LEU A 143 -18.70 -22.31 -3.70
CA LEU A 143 -17.41 -21.96 -4.32
C LEU A 143 -16.75 -20.85 -3.50
#